data_AF-D5VT10-F1
#
_entry.id   AF-D5VT10-F1
#
_cell.length_a   1.000
_cell.length_b   1.000
_cell.length_c   1.000
_cell.angle_alpha   90.00
_cell.angle_beta   90.00
_cell.angle_gamma   90.00
#
_symmetry.space_group_name_H-M   'P 1'
#
loop_
_entity.id
_entity.type
_entity.pdbx_description
1 polymer ?
#
loop_
_entity_poly.entity_id
_entity_poly.type
_entity_poly.pdbx_seq_one_letter_code
_entity_poly.pdbx_strand_id
1 'polypeptide(L)'
;MKIHPKNLTLPLLLIFILSSFTYLYFFPPEPTYKKIAEVKEDDYVILRGDISKIYAKKNKYNEIEKIYKIRIIDDSGDIDIVAFGKVREELTKYIKEKNILEGDYVEVKGKVSVYKGRYQIILRDIKDFKLLLKKNFEDKITLAKNKTNIYASKYSKIYHTNKDCPYGKKIKEDNKIYFYSEEDALNLGYRKCKWCSEKDKE
;
A
#
# COMPACT_ATOMS: atom_id res chain seq x y z
N MET A 1 -49.55 41.75 -20.28
CA MET A 1 -49.28 40.30 -20.16
C MET A 1 -48.86 40.02 -18.72
N LYS A 2 -49.73 39.42 -17.88
CA LYS A 2 -49.39 39.12 -16.48
C LYS A 2 -48.50 37.89 -16.45
N ILE A 3 -47.20 38.08 -16.19
CA ILE A 3 -46.26 36.97 -16.00
C ILE A 3 -46.60 36.34 -14.65
N HIS A 4 -47.19 35.15 -14.67
CA HIS A 4 -47.45 34.41 -13.43
C HIS A 4 -46.11 33.93 -12.85
N PRO A 5 -45.86 34.09 -11.54
CA PRO A 5 -44.56 33.80 -10.92
C PRO A 5 -44.08 32.35 -11.14
N LYS A 6 -45.01 31.39 -11.32
CA LYS A 6 -44.72 29.98 -11.64
C LYS A 6 -44.08 29.77 -13.03
N ASN A 7 -44.22 30.73 -13.96
CA ASN A 7 -43.67 30.64 -15.32
C ASN A 7 -42.24 31.21 -15.42
N LEU A 8 -41.76 31.90 -14.37
CA LEU A 8 -40.42 32.50 -14.32
C LEU A 8 -39.43 31.65 -13.48
N THR A 9 -39.93 30.81 -12.58
CA THR A 9 -39.09 29.99 -11.68
C THR A 9 -38.31 28.90 -12.40
N LEU A 10 -38.92 28.23 -13.40
CA LEU A 10 -38.29 27.14 -14.15
C LEU A 10 -37.10 27.60 -15.03
N PRO A 11 -37.20 28.67 -15.85
CA PRO A 11 -36.06 29.15 -16.62
C PRO A 11 -34.94 29.72 -15.75
N LEU A 12 -35.25 30.35 -14.61
CA LEU A 12 -34.24 30.83 -13.65
C LEU A 12 -33.45 29.68 -13.03
N LEU A 13 -34.12 28.59 -12.65
CA LEU A 13 -33.48 27.37 -12.14
C LEU A 13 -32.54 26.74 -13.19
N LEU A 14 -32.99 26.68 -14.45
CA LEU A 14 -32.19 26.19 -15.57
C LEU A 14 -30.94 27.06 -15.81
N ILE A 15 -31.07 28.38 -15.76
CA ILE A 15 -29.93 29.30 -15.88
C ILE A 15 -28.96 29.09 -14.72
N PHE A 16 -29.45 28.95 -13.48
CA PHE A 16 -28.61 28.72 -12.31
C PHE A 16 -27.87 27.38 -12.37
N ILE A 17 -28.53 26.32 -12.84
CA ILE A 17 -27.92 25.01 -13.06
C ILE A 17 -26.84 25.12 -14.14
N LEU A 18 -27.15 25.72 -15.29
CA LEU A 18 -26.20 25.91 -16.38
C LEU A 18 -25.00 26.76 -15.96
N SER A 19 -25.22 27.84 -15.20
CA SER A 19 -24.13 28.70 -14.69
C SER A 19 -23.28 28.01 -13.64
N SER A 20 -23.88 27.13 -12.81
CA SER A 20 -23.14 26.34 -11.83
C SER A 20 -22.28 25.26 -12.49
N PHE A 21 -22.83 24.59 -13.51
CA PHE A 21 -22.07 23.60 -14.30
C PHE A 21 -20.93 24.24 -15.08
N THR A 22 -21.15 25.40 -15.72
CA THR A 22 -20.06 26.11 -16.40
C THR A 22 -19.01 26.58 -15.40
N TYR A 23 -19.41 27.10 -14.24
CA TYR A 23 -18.45 27.48 -13.19
C TYR A 23 -17.60 26.29 -12.72
N LEU A 24 -18.20 25.14 -12.41
CA LEU A 24 -17.48 23.92 -12.03
C LEU A 24 -16.57 23.39 -13.15
N TYR A 25 -16.97 23.58 -14.41
CA TYR A 25 -16.16 23.20 -15.57
C TYR A 25 -14.93 24.10 -15.73
N PHE A 26 -15.08 25.41 -15.51
CA PHE A 26 -13.97 26.38 -15.62
C PHE A 26 -13.10 26.46 -14.36
N PHE A 27 -13.65 26.15 -13.18
CA PHE A 27 -12.99 26.21 -11.88
C PHE A 27 -13.13 24.88 -11.15
N PRO A 28 -12.44 23.82 -11.61
CA PRO A 28 -12.44 22.55 -10.91
C PRO A 28 -11.87 22.74 -9.49
N PRO A 29 -12.40 22.04 -8.47
CA PRO A 29 -11.90 22.17 -7.11
C PRO A 29 -10.42 21.79 -7.06
N GLU A 30 -9.59 22.73 -6.61
CA GLU A 30 -8.18 22.48 -6.40
C GLU A 30 -7.95 21.68 -5.12
N PRO A 31 -6.99 20.73 -5.12
CA PRO A 31 -6.68 19.97 -3.92
C PRO A 31 -5.98 20.89 -2.90
N THR A 32 -6.37 20.78 -1.63
CA THR A 32 -5.77 21.58 -0.55
C THR A 32 -4.87 20.75 0.33
N TYR A 33 -3.72 21.30 0.75
CA TYR A 33 -2.89 20.62 1.74
C TYR A 33 -3.60 20.61 3.10
N LYS A 34 -3.66 19.45 3.75
CA LYS A 34 -4.22 19.29 5.09
C LYS A 34 -3.39 18.32 5.93
N LYS A 35 -3.44 18.48 7.25
CA LYS A 35 -3.03 17.42 8.19
C LYS A 35 -4.04 16.28 8.16
N ILE A 36 -3.61 15.05 8.43
CA ILE A 36 -4.50 13.89 8.42
C ILE A 36 -5.69 14.06 9.38
N ALA A 37 -5.49 14.62 10.57
CA ALA A 37 -6.56 14.83 11.55
C ALA A 37 -7.63 15.85 11.12
N GLU A 38 -7.33 16.70 10.13
CA GLU A 38 -8.20 17.79 9.70
C GLU A 38 -9.09 17.43 8.50
N VAL A 39 -8.90 16.24 7.94
CA VAL A 39 -9.66 15.78 6.78
C VAL A 39 -11.10 15.51 7.14
N LYS A 40 -11.99 15.81 6.20
CA LYS A 40 -13.43 15.54 6.28
C LYS A 40 -13.87 14.74 5.08
N GLU A 41 -15.02 14.09 5.20
CA GLU A 41 -15.64 13.41 4.06
C GLU A 41 -15.80 14.38 2.88
N ASP A 42 -15.58 13.85 1.67
CA ASP A 42 -15.63 14.57 0.40
C ASP A 42 -14.54 15.61 0.14
N ASP A 43 -13.65 15.89 1.09
CA ASP A 43 -12.51 16.78 0.84
C ASP A 43 -11.65 16.26 -0.32
N TYR A 44 -11.12 17.18 -1.13
CA TYR A 44 -10.07 16.91 -2.10
C TYR A 44 -8.75 17.49 -1.58
N VAL A 45 -7.82 16.61 -1.22
CA VAL A 45 -6.66 16.98 -0.40
C VAL A 45 -5.34 16.56 -1.01
N ILE A 46 -4.27 17.21 -0.54
CA ILE A 46 -2.89 16.78 -0.62
C ILE A 46 -2.45 16.41 0.80
N LEU A 47 -2.08 15.16 1.02
CA LEU A 47 -1.54 14.68 2.28
C LEU A 47 -0.08 14.28 2.09
N ARG A 48 0.72 14.43 3.14
CA ARG A 48 2.10 13.94 3.17
C ARG A 48 2.32 13.17 4.45
N GLY A 49 3.05 12.07 4.36
CA GLY A 49 3.27 11.20 5.52
C GLY A 49 4.25 10.08 5.21
N ASP A 50 4.71 9.45 6.27
CA ASP A 50 5.53 8.24 6.19
C ASP A 50 4.63 7.04 5.93
N ILE A 51 5.07 6.12 5.07
CA ILE A 51 4.38 4.85 4.83
C ILE A 51 4.56 3.99 6.09
N SER A 52 3.54 3.94 6.94
CA SER A 52 3.55 3.06 8.11
C SER A 52 3.32 1.60 7.75
N LYS A 53 2.56 1.33 6.68
CA LYS A 53 2.24 -0.05 6.29
C LYS A 53 1.82 -0.21 4.83
N ILE A 54 2.29 -1.26 4.16
CA ILE A 54 1.84 -1.66 2.82
C ILE A 54 1.07 -2.98 2.93
N TYR A 55 -0.25 -2.92 2.76
CA TYR A 55 -1.10 -4.10 2.75
C TYR A 55 -1.13 -4.69 1.34
N ALA A 56 -0.41 -5.78 1.13
CA ALA A 56 -0.27 -6.41 -0.18
C ALA A 56 -0.46 -7.93 -0.13
N LYS A 57 -1.00 -8.49 -1.22
CA LYS A 57 -0.89 -9.91 -1.54
C LYS A 57 0.52 -10.17 -2.07
N LYS A 58 1.18 -11.17 -1.49
CA LYS A 58 2.49 -11.64 -1.92
C LYS A 58 2.37 -13.03 -2.54
N ASN A 59 3.24 -13.33 -3.50
CA ASN A 59 3.34 -14.67 -4.06
C ASN A 59 4.11 -15.61 -3.10
N LYS A 60 4.27 -16.87 -3.52
CA LYS A 60 5.05 -17.87 -2.76
C LYS A 60 6.53 -17.50 -2.55
N TYR A 61 7.04 -16.50 -3.27
CA TYR A 61 8.41 -16.01 -3.16
C TYR A 61 8.52 -14.69 -2.37
N ASN A 62 7.46 -14.28 -1.64
CA ASN A 62 7.40 -13.01 -0.92
C ASN A 62 7.47 -11.75 -1.81
N GLU A 63 7.32 -11.90 -3.13
CA GLU A 63 7.21 -10.77 -4.06
C GLU A 63 5.79 -10.18 -4.01
N ILE A 64 5.64 -8.87 -4.19
CA ILE A 64 4.31 -8.23 -4.19
C ILE A 64 3.62 -8.54 -5.52
N GLU A 65 2.44 -9.16 -5.45
CA GLU A 65 1.55 -9.38 -6.60
C GLU A 65 0.53 -8.25 -6.72
N LYS A 66 -0.04 -7.80 -5.60
CA LYS A 66 -1.15 -6.83 -5.60
C LYS A 66 -1.17 -6.03 -4.31
N ILE A 67 -1.24 -4.71 -4.42
CA ILE A 67 -1.46 -3.82 -3.27
C ILE A 67 -2.96 -3.64 -3.06
N TYR A 68 -3.42 -3.80 -1.82
CA TYR A 68 -4.80 -3.54 -1.42
C TYR A 68 -4.98 -2.12 -0.90
N LYS A 69 -4.08 -1.68 -0.02
CA LYS A 69 -4.04 -0.34 0.54
C LYS A 69 -2.66 -0.02 1.09
N ILE A 70 -2.34 1.26 1.18
CA ILE A 70 -1.11 1.76 1.82
C ILE A 70 -1.56 2.68 2.96
N ARG A 71 -1.01 2.50 4.15
CA ARG A 71 -1.27 3.41 5.26
C ARG A 71 -0.14 4.40 5.38
N ILE A 72 -0.49 5.68 5.38
CA ILE A 72 0.45 6.75 5.70
C ILE A 72 0.13 7.33 7.09
N ILE A 73 1.14 7.85 7.76
CA ILE A 73 1.04 8.50 9.05
C ILE A 73 1.75 9.86 9.00
N ASP A 74 1.19 10.85 9.66
CA ASP A 74 1.85 12.11 9.99
C ASP A 74 1.81 12.33 11.51
N ASP A 75 2.19 13.52 11.97
CA ASP A 75 2.16 13.90 13.39
C ASP A 75 0.73 14.03 13.96
N SER A 76 -0.30 14.01 13.12
CA SER A 76 -1.70 14.22 13.50
C SER A 76 -2.55 12.95 13.46
N GLY A 77 -2.17 11.94 12.67
CA GLY A 77 -2.88 10.66 12.62
C GLY A 77 -2.46 9.75 11.46
N ASP A 78 -3.22 8.67 11.25
CA ASP A 78 -3.03 7.74 10.13
C ASP A 78 -4.23 7.71 9.17
N ILE A 79 -3.95 7.48 7.88
CA ILE A 79 -4.99 7.31 6.87
C ILE A 79 -4.62 6.24 5.85
N ASP A 80 -5.62 5.47 5.43
CA ASP A 80 -5.46 4.46 4.39
C ASP A 80 -5.64 5.08 2.99
N ILE A 81 -4.73 4.77 2.08
CA ILE A 81 -4.75 5.12 0.66
C ILE A 81 -5.16 3.88 -0.12
N VAL A 82 -6.23 4.01 -0.93
CA VAL A 82 -6.84 2.91 -1.67
C VAL A 82 -6.95 3.27 -3.14
N ALA A 83 -6.51 2.34 -4.00
CA ALA A 83 -6.69 2.42 -5.44
C ALA A 83 -7.58 1.28 -5.95
N PHE A 84 -8.31 1.51 -7.05
CA PHE A 84 -9.20 0.54 -7.68
C PHE A 84 -8.85 0.31 -9.15
N GLY A 85 -9.32 -0.82 -9.70
CA GLY A 85 -9.14 -1.18 -11.11
C GLY A 85 -7.70 -1.01 -11.59
N LYS A 86 -7.54 -0.35 -12.74
CA LYS A 86 -6.27 -0.07 -13.39
C LYS A 86 -5.29 0.73 -12.51
N VAL A 87 -5.78 1.72 -11.76
CA VAL A 87 -4.94 2.56 -10.88
C VAL A 87 -4.24 1.72 -9.82
N ARG A 88 -4.88 0.64 -9.34
CA ARG A 88 -4.25 -0.29 -8.39
C ARG A 88 -3.11 -1.08 -9.02
N GLU A 89 -3.25 -1.48 -10.28
CA GLU A 89 -2.22 -2.19 -11.02
C GLU A 89 -1.02 -1.27 -11.26
N GLU A 90 -1.28 -0.02 -11.66
CA GLU A 90 -0.28 1.03 -11.84
C GLU A 90 0.44 1.37 -10.52
N LEU A 91 -0.31 1.50 -9.41
CA LEU A 91 0.27 1.69 -8.08
C LEU A 91 1.16 0.51 -7.68
N THR A 92 0.69 -0.72 -7.91
CA THR A 92 1.48 -1.92 -7.62
C THR A 92 2.78 -1.94 -8.43
N LYS A 93 2.73 -1.57 -9.71
CA LYS A 93 3.90 -1.47 -10.59
C LYS A 93 4.85 -0.37 -10.10
N TYR A 94 4.34 0.83 -9.83
CA TYR A 94 5.14 1.97 -9.37
C TYR A 94 5.89 1.66 -8.07
N ILE A 95 5.21 1.08 -7.07
CA ILE A 95 5.82 0.69 -5.80
C ILE A 95 6.95 -0.33 -6.02
N LYS A 96 6.77 -1.29 -6.94
CA LYS A 96 7.81 -2.29 -7.26
C LYS A 96 9.00 -1.66 -7.97
N GLU A 97 8.76 -0.84 -9.00
CA GLU A 97 9.82 -0.23 -9.81
C GLU A 97 10.67 0.77 -9.04
N LYS A 98 10.05 1.51 -8.11
CA LYS A 98 10.73 2.48 -7.26
C LYS A 98 11.27 1.89 -5.96
N ASN A 99 11.09 0.57 -5.76
CA ASN A 99 11.40 -0.13 -4.51
C ASN A 99 10.87 0.63 -3.28
N ILE A 100 9.62 1.10 -3.32
CA ILE A 100 9.03 1.87 -2.22
C ILE A 100 8.70 0.91 -1.08
N LEU A 101 9.13 1.27 0.13
CA LEU A 101 9.04 0.45 1.33
C LEU A 101 8.35 1.19 2.47
N GLU A 102 7.99 0.43 3.51
CA GLU A 102 7.54 1.00 4.77
C GLU A 102 8.66 1.89 5.36
N GLY A 103 8.29 3.06 5.87
CA GLY A 103 9.19 4.12 6.33
C GLY A 103 9.47 5.21 5.29
N ASP A 104 9.23 4.98 3.99
CA ASP A 104 9.42 6.02 2.97
C ASP A 104 8.38 7.15 3.09
N TYR A 105 8.76 8.37 2.70
CA TYR A 105 7.90 9.55 2.80
C TYR A 105 7.27 9.90 1.45
N VAL A 106 5.95 10.06 1.45
CA VAL A 106 5.16 10.23 0.23
C VAL A 106 4.23 11.43 0.29
N GLU A 107 3.84 11.93 -0.88
CA GLU A 107 2.72 12.83 -1.10
C GLU A 107 1.61 12.06 -1.80
N VAL A 108 0.38 12.24 -1.31
CA VAL A 108 -0.82 11.66 -1.92
C VAL A 108 -1.85 12.73 -2.12
N LYS A 109 -2.35 12.84 -3.35
CA LYS A 109 -3.48 13.67 -3.72
C LYS A 109 -4.69 12.79 -3.97
N GLY A 110 -5.86 13.19 -3.47
CA GLY A 110 -7.06 12.40 -3.70
C GLY A 110 -8.27 12.84 -2.92
N LYS A 111 -9.40 12.17 -3.18
CA LYS A 111 -10.67 12.46 -2.53
C LYS A 111 -10.80 11.62 -1.25
N VAL A 112 -11.18 12.26 -0.16
CA VAL A 112 -11.50 11.60 1.10
C VAL A 112 -12.86 10.91 0.99
N SER A 113 -12.93 9.68 1.47
CA SER A 113 -14.12 8.84 1.51
C SER A 113 -14.18 8.11 2.84
N VAL A 114 -15.39 7.72 3.27
CA VAL A 114 -15.59 6.90 4.47
C VAL A 114 -15.77 5.43 4.09
N TYR A 115 -14.99 4.55 4.72
CA TYR A 115 -15.17 3.10 4.62
C TYR A 115 -15.17 2.48 6.03
N LYS A 116 -16.29 1.84 6.38
CA LYS A 116 -16.50 1.23 7.71
C LYS A 116 -16.19 2.19 8.87
N GLY A 117 -16.66 3.43 8.75
CA GLY A 117 -16.48 4.47 9.78
C GLY A 117 -15.08 5.06 9.88
N ARG A 118 -14.21 4.81 8.89
CA ARG A 118 -12.85 5.38 8.83
C ARG A 118 -12.65 6.18 7.55
N TYR A 119 -11.95 7.31 7.65
CA TYR A 119 -11.50 8.05 6.48
C TYR A 119 -10.42 7.27 5.71
N GLN A 120 -10.49 7.38 4.40
CA GLN A 120 -9.51 6.86 3.46
C GLN A 120 -9.40 7.82 2.26
N ILE A 121 -8.27 7.81 1.58
CA ILE A 121 -8.10 8.51 0.30
C ILE A 121 -8.32 7.51 -0.83
N ILE A 122 -9.19 7.88 -1.78
CA ILE A 122 -9.32 7.16 -3.04
C ILE A 122 -8.38 7.79 -4.07
N LEU A 123 -7.36 7.03 -4.45
CA LEU A 123 -6.43 7.40 -5.51
C LEU A 123 -7.08 7.19 -6.88
N ARG A 124 -7.17 8.26 -7.67
CA ARG A 124 -7.80 8.25 -9.01
C ARG A 124 -6.81 8.15 -10.16
N ASP A 125 -5.58 8.60 -9.97
CA ASP A 125 -4.48 8.51 -10.93
C ASP A 125 -3.19 8.18 -10.18
N ILE A 126 -2.31 7.38 -10.78
CA ILE A 126 -1.01 7.07 -10.18
C ILE A 126 -0.12 8.31 -10.03
N LYS A 127 -0.29 9.35 -10.87
CA LYS A 127 0.44 10.63 -10.77
C LYS A 127 0.14 11.38 -9.46
N ASP A 128 -0.97 11.07 -8.81
CA ASP A 128 -1.36 11.63 -7.54
C ASP A 128 -0.68 10.93 -6.34
N PHE A 129 0.10 9.86 -6.56
CA PHE A 129 0.92 9.23 -5.54
C PHE A 129 2.40 9.44 -5.88
N LYS A 130 3.13 10.15 -5.01
CA LYS A 130 4.53 10.51 -5.26
C LYS A 130 5.41 10.11 -4.09
N LEU A 131 6.50 9.39 -4.38
CA LEU A 131 7.62 9.29 -3.46
C LEU A 131 8.33 10.64 -3.37
N LEU A 132 8.37 11.24 -2.19
CA LEU A 132 9.09 12.49 -1.95
C LEU A 132 10.51 12.23 -1.43
N LEU A 133 10.65 11.29 -0.49
CA LEU A 133 11.93 10.95 0.10
C LEU A 133 12.02 9.45 0.38
N LYS A 134 13.07 8.81 -0.18
CA LYS A 134 13.48 7.47 0.20
C LYS A 134 14.15 7.55 1.57
N LYS A 135 13.52 6.95 2.59
CA LYS A 135 14.07 6.87 3.95
C LYS A 135 14.50 5.46 4.28
N ASN A 136 13.82 4.46 3.71
CA ASN A 136 14.18 3.07 3.88
C ASN A 136 15.02 2.62 2.69
N PHE A 137 16.29 2.30 2.93
CA PHE A 137 17.25 1.82 1.93
C PHE A 137 17.47 0.31 2.03
N GLU A 138 16.72 -0.40 2.87
CA GLU A 138 16.78 -1.85 2.94
C GLU A 138 16.37 -2.46 1.61
N ASP A 139 16.95 -3.61 1.30
CA ASP A 139 16.50 -4.40 0.18
C ASP A 139 15.23 -5.16 0.54
N LYS A 140 14.32 -5.25 -0.42
CA LYS A 140 13.13 -6.07 -0.24
C LYS A 140 13.53 -7.54 -0.20
N ILE A 141 13.39 -8.15 0.98
CA ILE A 141 13.74 -9.55 1.17
C ILE A 141 12.76 -10.44 0.41
N THR A 142 13.27 -11.17 -0.58
CA THR A 142 12.53 -12.16 -1.37
C THR A 142 13.04 -13.57 -1.08
N LEU A 143 12.19 -14.57 -1.34
CA LEU A 143 12.57 -15.97 -1.16
C LEU A 143 13.23 -16.49 -2.43
N ALA A 144 14.20 -17.39 -2.27
CA ALA A 144 14.89 -18.00 -3.38
C ALA A 144 13.95 -18.85 -4.24
N LYS A 145 14.01 -18.63 -5.56
CA LYS A 145 13.24 -19.39 -6.55
C LYS A 145 13.78 -20.81 -6.73
N ASN A 146 15.09 -20.96 -6.58
CA ASN A 146 15.80 -22.23 -6.64
C ASN A 146 16.03 -22.77 -5.23
N LYS A 147 16.16 -24.09 -5.11
CA LYS A 147 16.48 -24.73 -3.83
C LYS A 147 17.86 -24.29 -3.36
N THR A 148 17.92 -23.79 -2.13
CA THR A 148 19.17 -23.44 -1.44
C THR A 148 19.36 -24.34 -0.23
N ASN A 149 20.52 -24.23 0.44
CA ASN A 149 20.76 -24.95 1.69
C ASN A 149 20.02 -24.33 2.89
N ILE A 150 19.43 -23.15 2.71
CA ILE A 150 18.74 -22.40 3.76
C ILE A 150 17.24 -22.47 3.46
N TYR A 151 16.52 -23.27 4.24
CA TYR A 151 15.11 -23.57 3.96
C TYR A 151 14.27 -23.61 5.23
N ALA A 152 12.98 -23.33 5.10
CA ALA A 152 12.01 -23.40 6.18
C ALA A 152 10.69 -23.98 5.67
N SER A 153 9.80 -24.35 6.60
CA SER A 153 8.39 -24.53 6.24
C SER A 153 7.71 -23.17 6.12
N LYS A 154 6.85 -22.99 5.11
CA LYS A 154 6.00 -21.80 4.97
C LYS A 154 5.05 -21.55 6.16
N TYR A 155 4.85 -22.56 7.03
CA TYR A 155 3.97 -22.48 8.20
C TYR A 155 4.71 -22.29 9.53
N SER A 156 6.03 -22.52 9.58
CA SER A 156 6.81 -22.43 10.82
C SER A 156 7.85 -21.34 10.70
N LYS A 157 8.07 -20.55 11.76
CA LYS A 157 9.15 -19.55 11.82
C LYS A 157 10.51 -20.15 12.18
N ILE A 158 10.83 -21.36 11.71
CA ILE A 158 12.11 -22.03 11.95
C ILE A 158 12.78 -22.32 10.62
N TYR A 159 14.02 -21.89 10.45
CA TYR A 159 14.82 -22.20 9.26
C TYR A 159 15.93 -23.21 9.58
N HIS A 160 16.36 -23.93 8.55
CA HIS A 160 17.34 -25.00 8.58
C HIS A 160 18.44 -24.69 7.56
N THR A 161 19.69 -24.95 7.94
CA THR A 161 20.88 -24.75 7.09
C THR A 161 21.51 -26.07 6.66
N ASN A 162 21.15 -27.16 7.33
CA ASN A 162 21.72 -28.48 7.12
C ASN A 162 20.68 -29.42 6.49
N LYS A 163 21.07 -30.09 5.39
CA LYS A 163 20.22 -31.04 4.64
C LYS A 163 19.87 -32.28 5.47
N ASP A 164 20.71 -32.63 6.44
CA ASP A 164 20.54 -33.78 7.31
C ASP A 164 19.75 -33.51 8.58
N CYS A 165 19.25 -32.28 8.74
CA CYS A 165 18.44 -31.93 9.89
C CYS A 165 17.20 -32.84 10.01
N PRO A 166 17.04 -33.60 11.11
CA PRO A 166 15.92 -34.52 11.27
C PRO A 166 14.58 -33.80 11.31
N TYR A 167 14.58 -32.53 11.76
CA TYR A 167 13.41 -31.65 11.74
C TYR A 167 13.13 -31.12 10.33
N GLY A 168 14.18 -30.71 9.61
CA GLY A 168 14.06 -30.19 8.24
C GLY A 168 13.59 -31.25 7.23
N LYS A 169 14.05 -32.50 7.38
CA LYS A 169 13.64 -33.65 6.54
C LYS A 169 12.14 -33.96 6.61
N LYS A 170 11.48 -33.62 7.72
CA LYS A 170 10.03 -33.84 7.90
C LYS A 170 9.17 -32.82 7.15
N ILE A 171 9.76 -31.73 6.64
CA ILE A 171 9.03 -30.69 5.91
C ILE A 171 8.72 -31.22 4.50
N LYS A 172 7.43 -31.30 4.17
CA LYS A 172 6.96 -31.65 2.81
C LYS A 172 7.52 -30.66 1.79
N GLU A 173 7.93 -31.15 0.62
CA GLU A 173 8.59 -30.33 -0.39
C GLU A 173 7.73 -29.12 -0.83
N ASP A 174 6.43 -29.30 -1.03
CA ASP A 174 5.48 -28.21 -1.39
C ASP A 174 5.27 -27.17 -0.27
N ASN A 175 5.76 -27.48 0.92
CA ASN A 175 5.73 -26.58 2.06
C ASN A 175 7.09 -25.93 2.32
N LYS A 176 8.14 -26.30 1.60
CA LYS A 176 9.45 -25.67 1.73
C LYS A 176 9.51 -24.34 1.01
N ILE A 177 10.10 -23.38 1.68
CA ILE A 177 10.57 -22.11 1.13
C ILE A 177 12.08 -22.05 1.32
N TYR A 178 12.75 -21.33 0.44
CA TYR A 178 14.20 -21.21 0.42
C TYR A 178 14.61 -19.75 0.56
N PHE A 179 15.74 -19.50 1.22
CA PHE A 179 16.30 -18.16 1.43
C PHE A 179 17.62 -18.03 0.68
N TYR A 180 17.98 -16.80 0.29
CA TYR A 180 19.29 -16.53 -0.32
C TYR A 180 20.40 -16.50 0.74
N SER A 181 20.10 -15.95 1.91
CA SER A 181 21.02 -15.90 3.06
C SER A 181 20.31 -16.24 4.39
N GLU A 182 21.10 -16.50 5.44
CA GLU A 182 20.56 -16.65 6.80
C GLU A 182 20.02 -15.32 7.33
N GLU A 183 20.66 -14.21 6.96
CA GLU A 183 20.23 -12.86 7.30
C GLU A 183 18.83 -12.55 6.76
N ASP A 184 18.53 -12.94 5.52
CA ASP A 184 17.17 -12.85 4.95
C ASP A 184 16.14 -13.60 5.79
N ALA A 185 16.49 -14.80 6.27
CA ALA A 185 15.60 -15.60 7.10
C ALA A 185 15.34 -14.91 8.45
N LEU A 186 16.39 -14.39 9.09
CA LEU A 186 16.33 -13.67 10.36
C LEU A 186 15.49 -12.39 10.22
N ASN A 187 15.74 -11.58 9.21
CA ASN A 187 15.02 -10.33 8.94
C ASN A 187 13.53 -10.58 8.59
N LEU A 188 13.20 -11.76 8.05
CA LEU A 188 11.81 -12.22 7.87
C LEU A 188 11.18 -12.82 9.15
N GLY A 189 11.88 -12.74 10.28
CA GLY A 189 11.45 -13.20 11.61
C GLY A 189 11.51 -14.72 11.79
N TYR A 190 12.32 -15.44 11.01
CA TYR A 190 12.61 -16.84 11.26
C TYR A 190 13.74 -16.97 12.27
N ARG A 191 13.68 -18.00 13.10
CA ARG A 191 14.78 -18.39 14.00
C ARG A 191 15.48 -19.63 13.47
N LYS A 192 16.79 -19.76 13.72
CA LYS A 192 17.55 -20.95 13.33
C LYS A 192 17.08 -22.16 14.12
N CYS A 193 17.03 -23.32 13.47
CA CYS A 193 16.76 -24.59 14.13
C CYS A 193 17.86 -24.91 15.14
N LYS A 194 17.48 -25.24 16.39
CA LYS A 194 18.42 -25.56 17.47
C LYS A 194 19.45 -26.62 17.07
N TRP A 195 19.00 -27.71 16.43
CA TRP A 195 19.89 -28.78 15.97
C TRP A 195 20.87 -28.32 14.90
N CYS A 196 20.43 -27.46 13.97
CA CYS A 196 21.33 -26.87 12.98
C CYS A 196 22.36 -25.95 13.66
N SER A 197 21.94 -25.14 14.63
CA SER A 197 22.83 -24.27 15.40
C SER A 197 23.88 -25.02 16.21
N GLU A 198 23.56 -26.22 16.71
CA GLU A 198 24.52 -27.07 17.43
C GLU A 198 25.54 -27.69 16.46
N LYS A 199 25.09 -28.12 15.27
CA LYS A 199 25.97 -28.73 14.26
C LYS A 199 26.94 -27.75 13.59
N ASP A 200 26.63 -26.47 13.57
CA ASP A 200 27.55 -25.46 13.02
C ASP A 200 28.73 -25.13 13.98
N LYS A 201 28.71 -25.68 15.21
CA LYS A 201 29.77 -25.48 16.23
C LYS A 201 30.74 -26.65 16.36
N GLU A 202 30.45 -27.76 15.67
CA GLU A 202 31.33 -28.93 15.57
C GLU A 202 32.27 -28.78 14.37
#